data_AF-A0A2N2YSU9-F1
#
_entry.id   AF-A0A2N2YSU9-F1
#
_cell.length_a   1.000
_cell.length_b   1.000
_cell.length_c   1.000
_cell.angle_alpha   90.00
_cell.angle_beta   90.00
_cell.angle_gamma   90.00
#
_symmetry.space_group_name_H-M   'P 1'
#
loop_
_entity.id
_entity.type
_entity.pdbx_description
1 polymer ?
#
loop_
_entity_poly.entity_id
_entity_poly.type
_entity_poly.pdbx_seq_one_letter_code
_entity_poly.pdbx_strand_id
1 'polypeptide(L)' 'MENIQKDGRIRAHIQVGMKVEIVQKHHQRSGELTEGYVKRILTKSANHTRGIKVMLETGEVGRVNNAMTDGVN' A
#
# COMPACT_ATOMS: atom_id res chain seq x y z
N MET A 1 7.19 -17.05 -10.16
CA MET A 1 6.49 -15.78 -9.86
C MET A 1 7.46 -14.96 -9.04
N GLU A 2 7.99 -13.87 -9.59
CA GLU A 2 8.91 -13.00 -8.86
C GLU A 2 8.09 -11.85 -8.28
N ASN A 3 8.05 -11.78 -6.95
CA ASN A 3 7.36 -10.69 -6.25
C ASN A 3 8.27 -9.47 -6.27
N ILE A 4 8.00 -8.51 -7.15
CA ILE A 4 8.77 -7.27 -7.17
C ILE A 4 8.15 -6.34 -6.11
N GLN A 5 8.96 -5.97 -5.12
CA GLN A 5 8.59 -5.02 -4.08
C GLN A 5 8.88 -3.61 -4.56
N LYS A 6 7.86 -2.74 -4.60
CA LYS A 6 8.01 -1.32 -4.96
C LYS A 6 7.81 -0.40 -3.75
N ASP A 7 8.44 0.78 -3.80
CA ASP A 7 8.36 1.78 -2.73
C ASP A 7 6.93 2.32 -2.56
N GLY A 8 6.33 2.06 -1.39
CA GLY A 8 5.00 2.52 -0.99
C GLY A 8 4.86 4.04 -0.76
N ARG A 9 5.95 4.81 -0.85
CA ARG A 9 5.97 6.27 -0.78
C ARG A 9 5.64 6.95 -2.10
N ILE A 10 5.79 6.23 -3.21
CA ILE A 10 5.62 6.73 -4.57
C ILE A 10 4.23 6.30 -5.06
N ARG A 11 3.37 7.29 -5.34
CA ARG A 11 2.01 7.05 -5.84
C ARG A 11 1.99 6.30 -7.17
N ALA A 12 2.96 6.54 -8.05
CA ALA A 12 3.05 5.88 -9.35
C ALA A 12 3.20 4.35 -9.24
N HIS A 13 3.70 3.85 -8.12
CA HIS A 13 3.83 2.41 -7.86
C HIS A 13 2.57 1.76 -7.32
N ILE A 14 1.55 2.55 -6.96
CA ILE A 14 0.34 2.05 -6.29
C ILE A 14 -0.84 2.30 -7.19
N GLN A 15 -1.54 1.23 -7.54
CA GLN A 15 -2.73 1.25 -8.36
C GLN A 15 -3.92 0.65 -7.61
N VAL A 16 -5.13 1.04 -7.98
CA VAL A 16 -6.36 0.40 -7.49
C VAL A 16 -6.38 -1.04 -8.01
N GLY A 17 -6.71 -2.00 -7.15
CA GLY A 17 -6.64 -3.44 -7.43
C GLY A 17 -5.26 -4.08 -7.20
N MET A 18 -4.24 -3.29 -6.82
CA MET A 18 -2.91 -3.84 -6.51
C MET A 18 -2.86 -4.40 -5.09
N LYS A 19 -2.13 -5.51 -4.91
CA LYS A 19 -1.82 -6.07 -3.58
C LYS A 19 -0.79 -5.19 -2.87
N VAL A 20 -1.13 -4.74 -1.67
CA VAL A 20 -0.27 -3.86 -0.87
C VAL A 20 -0.27 -4.29 0.59
N GLU A 21 0.79 -3.92 1.29
CA GLU A 21 0.88 -4.04 2.75
C GLU A 21 0.74 -2.64 3.36
N ILE A 22 -0.25 -2.47 4.22
CA ILE A 22 -0.50 -1.21 4.90
C ILE A 22 -0.25 -1.32 6.40
N VAL A 23 0.25 -0.23 6.98
CA VAL A 23 0.23 -0.03 8.43
C VAL A 23 -1.02 0.78 8.78
N GLN A 24 -1.91 0.18 9.55
CA GLN A 24 -3.08 0.85 10.11
C GLN A 24 -2.69 1.76 11.29
N LYS A 25 -3.51 2.76 11.61
CA LYS A 25 -3.19 3.71 12.69
C LYS A 25 -2.95 3.01 14.05
N HIS A 26 -3.76 2.01 14.37
CA HIS A 26 -3.62 1.28 15.63
C HIS A 26 -2.38 0.35 15.64
N HIS A 27 -1.93 -0.10 14.47
CA HIS A 27 -0.70 -0.88 14.30
C HIS A 27 0.57 -0.04 14.15
N GLN A 28 0.50 1.30 14.22
CA GLN A 28 1.70 2.15 14.10
C GLN A 28 2.76 1.89 15.18
N ARG A 29 2.35 1.39 16.35
CA ARG A 29 3.27 1.06 17.45
C ARG A 29 3.78 -0.39 17.38
N SER A 30 2.96 -1.33 16.93
CA SER A 30 3.34 -2.74 16.79
C SER A 30 4.12 -3.02 15.50
N GLY A 31 3.92 -2.20 14.47
CA GLY A 31 4.47 -2.44 13.13
C GLY A 31 3.74 -3.52 12.34
N GLU A 32 2.59 -3.98 12.84
CA GLU A 32 1.81 -5.02 12.18
C GLU A 32 1.28 -4.53 10.82
N LEU A 33 1.54 -5.34 9.80
CA LEU A 33 1.15 -5.09 8.42
C LEU A 33 -0.14 -5.81 8.12
N THR A 34 -1.05 -5.11 7.45
CA THR A 34 -2.27 -5.68 6.90
C THR A 34 -2.10 -5.76 5.40
N GLU A 35 -2.11 -6.97 4.86
CA GLU A 35 -2.14 -7.18 3.42
C GLU A 35 -3.56 -6.99 2.87
N GLY A 36 -3.67 -6.46 1.66
CA GLY A 36 -4.94 -6.46 0.93
C GLY A 36 -4.84 -5.75 -0.40
N TYR A 37 -5.98 -5.67 -1.09
CA TYR A 37 -6.09 -5.00 -2.37
C TYR A 37 -6.53 -3.55 -2.21
N VAL A 38 -5.89 -2.65 -2.95
CA VAL A 38 -6.23 -1.22 -2.90
C VAL A 38 -7.59 -0.97 -3.52
N LYS A 39 -8.56 -0.52 -2.74
CA LYS A 39 -9.86 -0.02 -3.22
C LYS A 39 -9.77 1.43 -3.69
N ARG A 40 -9.08 2.28 -2.93
CA ARG A 40 -8.99 3.72 -3.22
C ARG A 40 -7.71 4.34 -2.68
N ILE A 41 -7.11 5.22 -3.47
CA ILE A 41 -5.95 6.03 -3.05
C ILE A 41 -6.44 7.35 -2.46
N LEU A 42 -6.05 7.65 -1.22
CA LEU A 42 -6.48 8.84 -0.47
C LEU A 42 -5.42 9.97 -0.51
N THR A 43 -4.15 9.67 -0.75
CA THR A 43 -3.10 10.68 -0.92
C THR A 43 -3.09 11.22 -2.35
N LYS A 44 -3.27 12.53 -2.53
CA LYS A 44 -3.19 13.18 -3.86
C LYS A 44 -1.75 13.39 -4.35
N SER A 45 -0.81 13.69 -3.44
CA SER A 45 0.60 13.96 -3.78
C SER A 45 1.28 12.74 -4.40
N ALA A 46 2.20 13.00 -5.34
CA ALA A 46 2.97 11.96 -6.02
C ALA A 46 3.92 11.22 -5.07
N ASN A 47 4.55 11.94 -4.13
CA ASN A 47 5.47 11.39 -3.14
C ASN A 47 5.02 11.77 -1.74
N HIS A 48 5.15 10.84 -0.78
CA HIS A 48 4.80 11.09 0.61
C HIS A 48 5.79 10.41 1.57
N THR A 49 6.33 11.17 2.51
CA THR A 49 7.41 10.74 3.42
C THR A 49 7.08 9.49 4.23
N ARG A 50 5.82 9.35 4.65
CA ARG A 50 5.33 8.21 5.46
C ARG A 50 4.52 7.18 4.67
N GLY A 51 4.61 7.17 3.35
CA GLY A 51 3.80 6.28 2.51
C GLY A 51 2.49 6.89 2.04
N ILE A 52 1.99 6.36 0.93
CA ILE A 52 0.71 6.75 0.34
C ILE A 52 -0.43 6.19 1.20
N LYS A 53 -1.43 7.01 1.50
CA LYS A 53 -2.62 6.59 2.24
C LYS A 53 -3.59 5.93 1.27
N VAL A 54 -4.02 4.72 1.59
CA VAL A 54 -4.98 3.96 0.80
C VAL A 54 -6.08 3.37 1.68
N MET A 55 -7.17 2.98 1.04
CA MET A 55 -8.24 2.17 1.60
C MET A 55 -8.20 0.81 0.91
N LEU A 56 -8.26 -0.27 1.69
CA LEU A 56 -8.36 -1.63 1.17
C LEU A 56 -9.80 -1.97 0.77
N GLU A 57 -9.99 -3.04 0.00
CA GLU A 57 -11.31 -3.55 -0.38
C GLU A 57 -12.17 -3.95 0.81
N THR A 58 -11.51 -4.53 1.82
CA THR A 58 -12.02 -4.91 3.14
C THR A 58 -12.42 -3.70 4.00
N GLY A 59 -11.99 -2.48 3.64
CA GLY A 59 -12.41 -1.22 4.25
C GLY A 59 -11.40 -0.61 5.22
N GLU A 60 -10.29 -1.28 5.53
CA GLU A 60 -9.23 -0.73 6.37
C GLU A 60 -8.49 0.41 5.67
N VAL A 61 -8.02 1.35 6.48
CA VAL A 61 -7.33 2.55 6.00
C VAL A 61 -5.96 2.64 6.66
N GLY A 62 -4.91 2.71 5.84
CA GLY A 62 -3.54 2.74 6.32
C GLY A 62 -2.58 3.43 5.38
N ARG A 63 -1.29 3.38 5.74
CA ARG A 63 -0.19 3.88 4.92
C ARG A 63 0.50 2.69 4.28
N VAL A 64 0.69 2.73 2.96
CA VAL A 64 1.39 1.68 2.22
C VAL A 64 2.85 1.68 2.64
N ASN A 65 3.31 0.52 3.09
CA ASN A 65 4.71 0.23 3.34
C ASN A 65 5.32 -0.40 2.07
N ASN A 66 4.69 -1.47 1.60
CA ASN A 66 5.14 -2.24 0.44
C ASN A 66 4.03 -2.38 -0.59
N ALA A 67 4.37 -2.18 -1.86
CA ALA A 67 3.51 -2.54 -2.98
C ALA A 67 4.05 -3.82 -3.62
N MET A 68 3.21 -4.85 -3.67
CA MET A 68 3.52 -6.12 -4.33
C MET A 68 3.00 -6.06 -5.75
N THR A 69 3.88 -6.28 -6.73
CA THR A 69 3.47 -6.51 -8.11
C THR A 69 3.77 -7.95 -8.50
N ASP A 70 2.77 -8.61 -9.06
CA ASP A 70 2.94 -9.94 -9.63
C ASP A 70 3.51 -9.75 -11.04
N GLY A 71 4.81 -9.95 -11.19
CA GLY A 71 5.45 -10.01 -12.50
C GLY A 71 5.06 -11.31 -13.19
N VAL A 72 4.13 -11.24 -14.14
CA VAL A 72 3.96 -12.30 -15.15
C VAL A 72 5.03 -12.05 -16.19
N ASN A 73 5.93 -13.01 -16.37
CA ASN A 73 6.93 -13.01 -17.44
C ASN A 73 6.24 -13.35 -18.77
#